data_AF-A0A7X8I1S4-F1
#
_entry.id   AF-A0A7X8I1S4-F1
#
_cell.length_a   1.000
_cell.length_b   1.000
_cell.length_c   1.000
_cell.angle_alpha   90.00
_cell.angle_beta   90.00
_cell.angle_gamma   90.00
#
_symmetry.space_group_name_H-M   'P 1'
#
loop_
_entity.id
_entity.type
_entity.pdbx_description
1 polymer ?
#
loop_
_entity_poly.entity_id
_entity_poly.type
_entity_poly.pdbx_seq_one_letter_code
_entity_poly.pdbx_strand_id
1 'polypeptide(L)'
;ALVDRGTKEVFSKVGMKPTTESFNSLYKMDLFSGSKPSNPMMNSGAIVTTSLIEGNGKEKFNRILDITRKITSNNKLNYNEEVYLSEKKTADKNRAIAYLLKNMKVLDGDVEEILDTYFKQCSIEVDCADLAKIGLFFANKCKSPSIIESNNEDIATLITTIMSTCGMYDFSGEYAVKVGVPSKSGVSGGILATVPGRFGIGIYGPSLDRYGNSIVGCEIMKDLSKELNLNIFR
;
A
#
# COMPACT_ATOMS: atom_id res chain seq x y z
N ALA A 1 -7.38 -9.19 -2.63
CA ALA A 1 -8.54 -8.34 -2.30
C ALA A 1 -9.37 -7.98 -3.54
N LEU A 2 -8.91 -7.09 -4.44
CA LEU A 2 -9.72 -6.72 -5.62
C LEU A 2 -10.00 -7.89 -6.57
N VAL A 3 -9.02 -8.75 -6.82
CA VAL A 3 -9.20 -9.98 -7.60
C VAL A 3 -10.19 -10.93 -6.91
N ASP A 4 -10.11 -11.06 -5.57
CA ASP A 4 -10.91 -12.03 -4.81
C ASP A 4 -12.38 -11.59 -4.62
N ARG A 5 -12.61 -10.30 -4.37
CA ARG A 5 -13.90 -9.74 -3.93
C ARG A 5 -14.54 -8.78 -4.93
N GLY A 6 -13.77 -8.35 -5.94
CA GLY A 6 -14.17 -7.30 -6.86
C GLY A 6 -14.21 -5.90 -6.23
N THR A 7 -14.25 -4.89 -7.09
CA THR A 7 -14.21 -3.47 -6.70
C THR A 7 -15.39 -3.09 -5.80
N LYS A 8 -16.61 -3.54 -6.12
CA LYS A 8 -17.82 -3.15 -5.39
C LYS A 8 -17.77 -3.58 -3.92
N GLU A 9 -17.36 -4.81 -3.65
CA GLU A 9 -17.28 -5.33 -2.27
C GLU A 9 -16.14 -4.65 -1.51
N VAL A 10 -14.94 -4.57 -2.09
CA VAL A 10 -13.79 -3.91 -1.44
C VAL A 10 -14.14 -2.49 -1.04
N PHE A 11 -14.67 -1.69 -1.97
CA PHE A 11 -14.98 -0.30 -1.69
C PHE A 11 -16.32 -0.07 -0.98
N SER A 12 -17.06 -1.13 -0.67
CA SER A 12 -18.11 -1.05 0.36
C SER A 12 -17.50 -0.88 1.76
N LYS A 13 -16.31 -1.47 2.00
CA LYS A 13 -15.63 -1.52 3.31
C LYS A 13 -14.45 -0.57 3.48
N VAL A 14 -13.90 -0.01 2.40
CA VAL A 14 -12.87 1.04 2.44
C VAL A 14 -13.20 2.13 1.42
N GLY A 15 -12.82 3.38 1.68
CA GLY A 15 -13.01 4.49 0.75
C GLY A 15 -11.91 4.62 -0.31
N MET A 16 -11.95 5.71 -1.07
CA MET A 16 -10.95 6.09 -2.09
C MET A 16 -10.42 7.51 -1.88
N LYS A 17 -10.67 8.12 -0.71
CA LYS A 17 -10.46 9.56 -0.48
C LYS A 17 -9.14 9.82 0.25
N PRO A 18 -8.40 10.88 -0.14
CA PRO A 18 -7.27 11.35 0.66
C PRO A 18 -7.75 11.78 2.05
N THR A 19 -6.83 11.82 3.00
CA THR A 19 -7.06 12.29 4.37
C THR A 19 -6.20 13.52 4.63
N THR A 20 -6.68 14.43 5.47
CA THR A 20 -5.88 15.53 6.03
C THR A 20 -5.19 15.12 7.33
N GLU A 21 -5.50 13.94 7.84
CA GLU A 21 -4.95 13.40 9.08
C GLU A 21 -3.77 12.49 8.80
N SER A 22 -2.76 12.57 9.67
CA SER A 22 -1.64 11.63 9.65
C SER A 22 -2.14 10.18 9.58
N PHE A 23 -1.45 9.33 8.84
CA PHE A 23 -1.83 7.92 8.58
C PHE A 23 -2.05 7.06 9.85
N ASN A 24 -1.63 7.62 10.98
CA ASN A 24 -1.61 7.10 12.31
C ASN A 24 -2.63 7.80 13.25
N SER A 25 -3.51 8.68 12.79
CA SER A 25 -4.45 9.39 13.67
C SER A 25 -5.66 8.51 14.03
N LEU A 26 -5.96 8.37 15.32
CA LEU A 26 -7.19 7.72 15.83
C LEU A 26 -8.39 8.68 15.81
N TYR A 27 -8.15 9.99 15.74
CA TYR A 27 -9.08 11.05 16.16
C TYR A 27 -10.38 11.13 15.34
N LYS A 28 -10.38 10.68 14.08
CA LYS A 28 -11.56 10.74 13.20
C LYS A 28 -12.32 9.42 13.04
N MET A 29 -11.85 8.32 13.63
CA MET A 29 -12.64 7.09 13.60
C MET A 29 -13.84 7.16 14.57
N ASP A 30 -13.77 8.01 15.61
CA ASP A 30 -14.84 8.19 16.62
C ASP A 30 -15.64 9.50 16.52
N LEU A 31 -15.25 10.46 15.69
CA LEU A 31 -15.92 11.76 15.63
C LEU A 31 -16.42 12.07 14.21
N PHE A 32 -17.70 11.72 14.02
CA PHE A 32 -18.61 12.08 12.93
C PHE A 32 -18.35 11.47 11.53
N SER A 33 -19.29 10.58 11.14
CA SER A 33 -19.78 10.31 9.77
C SER A 33 -19.01 9.40 8.80
N GLY A 34 -17.98 8.66 9.23
CA GLY A 34 -17.26 7.73 8.35
C GLY A 34 -17.47 6.27 8.75
N SER A 35 -18.36 5.53 8.08
CA SER A 35 -18.61 4.10 8.36
C SER A 35 -17.46 3.16 7.95
N LYS A 36 -16.31 3.69 7.49
CA LYS A 36 -15.18 2.93 6.96
C LYS A 36 -13.90 3.78 6.84
N PRO A 37 -12.70 3.16 6.76
CA PRO A 37 -11.46 3.89 6.49
C PRO A 37 -11.50 4.71 5.20
N SER A 38 -10.80 5.85 5.17
CA SER A 38 -10.82 6.78 4.03
C SER A 38 -10.27 6.20 2.73
N ASN A 39 -9.19 5.41 2.80
CA ASN A 39 -8.52 4.80 1.65
C ASN A 39 -7.63 3.61 2.10
N PRO A 40 -7.25 2.70 1.19
CA PRO A 40 -6.44 1.52 1.52
C PRO A 40 -4.96 1.81 1.78
N MET A 41 -4.46 3.05 1.58
CA MET A 41 -3.05 3.41 1.77
C MET A 41 -2.71 3.80 3.21
N MET A 42 -3.72 3.92 4.08
CA MET A 42 -3.56 4.10 5.53
C MET A 42 -3.62 2.75 6.25
N ASN A 43 -3.07 2.65 7.47
CA ASN A 43 -3.09 1.41 8.25
C ASN A 43 -4.49 0.83 8.42
N SER A 44 -5.49 1.65 8.78
CA SER A 44 -6.87 1.19 8.96
C SER A 44 -7.48 0.62 7.67
N GLY A 45 -7.23 1.24 6.53
CA GLY A 45 -7.65 0.72 5.22
C GLY A 45 -6.90 -0.54 4.84
N ALA A 46 -5.59 -0.58 5.07
CA ALA A 46 -4.75 -1.73 4.80
C ALA A 46 -5.17 -2.96 5.63
N ILE A 47 -5.48 -2.79 6.92
CA ILE A 47 -6.02 -3.84 7.80
C ILE A 47 -7.33 -4.39 7.23
N VAL A 48 -8.27 -3.53 6.83
CA VAL A 48 -9.53 -3.97 6.19
C VAL A 48 -9.26 -4.70 4.87
N THR A 49 -8.40 -4.17 4.00
CA THR A 49 -8.10 -4.86 2.73
C THR A 49 -7.39 -6.21 2.93
N THR A 50 -6.60 -6.34 4.00
CA THR A 50 -5.96 -7.61 4.40
C THR A 50 -7.02 -8.62 4.82
N SER A 51 -8.03 -8.19 5.59
CA SER A 51 -9.13 -9.07 6.00
C SER A 51 -10.00 -9.53 4.82
N LEU A 52 -10.02 -8.79 3.71
CA LEU A 52 -10.80 -9.13 2.51
C LEU A 52 -10.12 -10.15 1.58
N ILE A 53 -8.84 -10.43 1.77
CA ILE A 53 -8.13 -11.47 1.01
C ILE A 53 -8.74 -12.83 1.35
N GLU A 54 -8.95 -13.67 0.34
CA GLU A 54 -9.48 -15.03 0.50
C GLU A 54 -8.53 -15.95 1.28
N GLY A 55 -9.09 -16.94 1.98
CA GLY A 55 -8.38 -17.89 2.83
C GLY A 55 -8.47 -17.55 4.32
N ASN A 56 -7.67 -18.23 5.14
CA ASN A 56 -7.50 -17.95 6.57
C ASN A 56 -6.00 -17.91 6.94
N GLY A 57 -5.66 -17.19 8.02
CA GLY A 57 -4.30 -17.09 8.57
C GLY A 57 -3.15 -17.20 7.54
N LYS A 58 -2.47 -18.34 7.53
CA LYS A 58 -1.31 -18.62 6.66
C LYS A 58 -1.66 -18.60 5.17
N GLU A 59 -2.84 -19.03 4.77
CA GLU A 59 -3.28 -19.01 3.37
C GLU A 59 -3.34 -17.57 2.83
N LYS A 60 -3.89 -16.65 3.62
CA LYS A 60 -3.96 -15.22 3.24
C LYS A 60 -2.57 -14.64 3.03
N PHE A 61 -1.67 -14.89 3.99
CA PHE A 61 -0.29 -14.42 3.87
C PHE A 61 0.42 -15.02 2.65
N ASN A 62 0.30 -16.33 2.44
CA ASN A 62 0.90 -16.99 1.28
C ASN A 62 0.40 -16.40 -0.04
N ARG A 63 -0.90 -16.09 -0.17
CA ARG A 63 -1.43 -15.42 -1.38
C ARG A 63 -0.76 -14.07 -1.63
N ILE A 64 -0.56 -13.26 -0.58
CA ILE A 64 0.13 -11.96 -0.68
C ILE A 64 1.59 -12.16 -1.09
N LEU A 65 2.27 -13.11 -0.47
CA LEU A 65 3.66 -13.39 -0.76
C LEU A 65 3.82 -13.92 -2.19
N ASP A 66 2.96 -14.83 -2.62
CA ASP A 66 3.01 -15.45 -3.94
C ASP A 66 2.71 -14.46 -5.05
N ILE A 67 1.72 -13.57 -4.90
CA ILE A 67 1.50 -12.52 -5.91
C ILE A 67 2.69 -11.56 -5.97
N THR A 68 3.31 -11.22 -4.83
CA THR A 68 4.51 -10.37 -4.78
C THR A 68 5.68 -11.04 -5.49
N ARG A 69 5.92 -12.33 -5.24
CA ARG A 69 6.95 -13.15 -5.92
C ARG A 69 6.73 -13.21 -7.43
N LYS A 70 5.48 -13.41 -7.88
CA LYS A 70 5.15 -13.43 -9.31
C LYS A 70 5.39 -12.07 -9.98
N ILE A 71 4.97 -10.97 -9.34
CA ILE A 71 5.17 -9.61 -9.85
C ILE A 71 6.66 -9.29 -10.01
N THR A 72 7.45 -9.64 -9.00
CA THR A 72 8.90 -9.38 -8.95
C THR A 72 9.73 -10.44 -9.68
N SER A 73 9.11 -11.54 -10.12
CA SER A 73 9.80 -12.74 -10.61
C SER A 73 10.91 -13.19 -9.65
N ASN A 74 10.68 -13.06 -8.34
CA ASN A 74 11.64 -13.37 -7.29
C ASN A 74 11.02 -14.37 -6.30
N ASN A 75 11.20 -15.66 -6.56
CA ASN A 75 10.66 -16.73 -5.69
C ASN A 75 11.36 -16.82 -4.32
N LYS A 76 12.47 -16.09 -4.11
CA LYS A 76 13.21 -16.08 -2.85
C LYS A 76 12.64 -15.10 -1.82
N LEU A 77 11.74 -14.19 -2.23
CA LEU A 77 11.14 -13.24 -1.31
C LEU A 77 10.49 -13.97 -0.14
N ASN A 78 10.72 -13.44 1.05
CA ASN A 78 10.10 -13.89 2.28
C ASN A 78 9.93 -12.68 3.20
N TYR A 79 9.36 -12.90 4.39
CA TYR A 79 9.29 -11.86 5.41
C TYR A 79 10.43 -11.97 6.41
N ASN A 80 10.84 -10.83 6.94
CA ASN A 80 11.79 -10.73 8.04
C ASN A 80 11.08 -11.08 9.35
N GLU A 81 11.45 -12.21 9.96
CA GLU A 81 10.81 -12.69 11.19
C GLU A 81 11.09 -11.76 12.39
N GLU A 82 12.28 -11.17 12.47
CA GLU A 82 12.65 -10.25 13.55
C GLU A 82 11.80 -8.97 13.50
N VAL A 83 11.67 -8.37 12.32
CA VAL A 83 10.81 -7.19 12.10
C VAL A 83 9.35 -7.53 12.41
N TYR A 84 8.84 -8.67 11.92
CA TYR A 84 7.48 -9.11 12.18
C TYR A 84 7.20 -9.27 13.69
N LEU A 85 8.09 -9.93 14.42
CA LEU A 85 7.93 -10.14 15.87
C LEU A 85 8.04 -8.80 16.63
N SER A 86 8.94 -7.92 16.21
CA SER A 86 9.08 -6.58 16.76
C SER A 86 7.80 -5.76 16.57
N GLU A 87 7.29 -5.68 15.34
CA GLU A 87 6.04 -4.96 15.01
C GLU A 87 4.87 -5.52 15.82
N LYS A 88 4.68 -6.84 15.84
CA LYS A 88 3.59 -7.50 16.54
C LYS A 88 3.60 -7.21 18.04
N LYS A 89 4.78 -7.12 18.65
CA LYS A 89 4.96 -6.83 20.08
C LYS A 89 4.56 -5.39 20.44
N THR A 90 4.78 -4.43 19.55
CA THR A 90 4.52 -2.99 19.83
C THR A 90 3.30 -2.42 19.11
N ALA A 91 2.42 -3.28 18.59
CA ALA A 91 1.31 -2.89 17.71
C ALA A 91 0.02 -2.43 18.42
N ASP A 92 0.07 -1.91 19.65
CA ASP A 92 -1.12 -1.51 20.43
C ASP A 92 -2.04 -0.56 19.67
N LYS A 93 -1.45 0.34 18.89
CA LYS A 93 -2.18 1.26 18.03
C LYS A 93 -2.95 0.55 16.91
N ASN A 94 -2.32 -0.39 16.22
CA ASN A 94 -2.98 -1.17 15.17
C ASN A 94 -4.06 -2.08 15.76
N ARG A 95 -3.85 -2.60 16.98
CA ARG A 95 -4.90 -3.31 17.75
C ARG A 95 -6.09 -2.41 18.05
N ALA A 96 -5.86 -1.21 18.57
CA ALA A 96 -6.92 -0.24 18.84
C ALA A 96 -7.73 0.08 17.56
N ILE A 97 -7.02 0.34 16.44
CA ILE A 97 -7.65 0.56 15.13
C ILE A 97 -8.50 -0.64 14.71
N ALA A 98 -7.97 -1.86 14.81
CA ALA A 98 -8.67 -3.07 14.38
C ALA A 98 -9.90 -3.38 15.23
N TYR A 99 -9.83 -3.23 16.55
CA TYR A 99 -11.00 -3.39 17.43
C TYR A 99 -12.06 -2.32 17.18
N LEU A 100 -11.65 -1.07 16.90
CA LEU A 100 -12.58 -0.01 16.51
C LEU A 100 -13.29 -0.34 15.20
N LEU A 101 -12.55 -0.80 14.18
CA LEU A 101 -13.12 -1.26 12.91
C LEU A 101 -14.08 -2.44 13.08
N LYS A 102 -13.80 -3.34 14.02
CA LYS A 102 -14.68 -4.46 14.37
C LYS A 102 -15.97 -3.97 15.04
N ASN A 103 -15.87 -3.01 15.97
CA ASN A 103 -17.03 -2.36 16.57
C ASN A 103 -17.91 -1.65 15.53
N MET A 104 -17.29 -1.02 14.53
CA MET A 104 -17.97 -0.39 13.39
C MET A 104 -18.56 -1.37 12.37
N LYS A 105 -18.38 -2.69 12.54
CA LYS A 105 -18.82 -3.74 11.60
C LYS A 105 -18.20 -3.62 10.20
N VAL A 106 -17.01 -3.04 10.11
CA VAL A 106 -16.21 -2.97 8.88
C VAL A 106 -15.23 -4.14 8.81
N LEU A 107 -14.71 -4.53 9.97
CA LEU A 107 -13.79 -5.65 10.10
C LEU A 107 -14.53 -6.87 10.67
N ASP A 108 -14.56 -7.95 9.89
CA ASP A 108 -15.13 -9.23 10.30
C ASP A 108 -14.02 -10.25 10.52
N GLY A 109 -14.16 -11.10 11.54
CA GLY A 109 -13.19 -12.14 11.90
C GLY A 109 -12.45 -11.90 13.21
N ASP A 110 -11.45 -12.72 13.49
CA ASP A 110 -10.56 -12.54 14.64
C ASP A 110 -9.55 -11.41 14.38
N VAL A 111 -9.41 -10.50 15.34
CA VAL A 111 -8.58 -9.30 15.19
C VAL A 111 -7.10 -9.67 15.16
N GLU A 112 -6.65 -10.57 16.03
CA GLU A 112 -5.24 -10.93 16.12
C GLU A 112 -4.82 -11.78 14.91
N GLU A 113 -5.68 -12.63 14.36
CA GLU A 113 -5.39 -13.36 13.12
C GLU A 113 -5.23 -12.42 11.89
N ILE A 114 -6.09 -11.40 11.79
CA ILE A 114 -6.00 -10.40 10.71
C ILE A 114 -4.73 -9.59 10.88
N LEU A 115 -4.44 -9.14 12.10
CA LEU A 115 -3.24 -8.37 12.40
C LEU A 115 -1.96 -9.18 12.20
N ASP A 116 -1.96 -10.47 12.52
CA ASP A 116 -0.85 -11.38 12.25
C ASP A 116 -0.48 -11.38 10.76
N THR A 117 -1.48 -11.49 9.89
CA THR A 117 -1.31 -11.40 8.43
C THR A 117 -0.82 -10.02 8.00
N TYR A 118 -1.38 -8.96 8.58
CA TYR A 118 -1.01 -7.58 8.31
C TYR A 118 0.47 -7.28 8.67
N PHE A 119 0.96 -7.72 9.82
CA PHE A 119 2.36 -7.52 10.21
C PHE A 119 3.31 -8.34 9.33
N LYS A 120 2.94 -9.58 8.98
CA LYS A 120 3.74 -10.40 8.07
C LYS A 120 3.89 -9.77 6.69
N GLN A 121 2.82 -9.20 6.11
CA GLN A 121 2.95 -8.52 4.81
C GLN A 121 3.81 -7.24 4.90
N CYS A 122 3.75 -6.50 6.00
CA CYS A 122 4.60 -5.32 6.22
C CYS A 122 6.08 -5.69 6.38
N SER A 123 6.35 -6.92 6.78
CA SER A 123 7.68 -7.46 6.99
C SER A 123 8.27 -8.16 5.75
N ILE A 124 7.59 -8.18 4.60
CA ILE A 124 8.15 -8.75 3.36
C ILE A 124 9.36 -7.93 2.94
N GLU A 125 10.51 -8.59 2.81
CA GLU A 125 11.77 -7.94 2.42
C GLU A 125 11.86 -7.85 0.90
N VAL A 126 12.16 -6.66 0.40
CA VAL A 126 12.36 -6.39 -1.03
C VAL A 126 13.53 -5.43 -1.19
N ASP A 127 14.21 -5.50 -2.33
CA ASP A 127 15.21 -4.50 -2.72
C ASP A 127 14.62 -3.44 -3.68
N CYS A 128 15.44 -2.47 -4.09
CA CYS A 128 15.03 -1.43 -5.04
C CYS A 128 14.60 -2.01 -6.40
N ALA A 129 15.21 -3.11 -6.85
CA ALA A 129 14.86 -3.73 -8.12
C ALA A 129 13.48 -4.40 -8.06
N ASP A 130 13.16 -5.05 -6.95
CA ASP A 130 11.84 -5.64 -6.70
C ASP A 130 10.76 -4.55 -6.59
N LEU A 131 11.03 -3.44 -5.89
CA LEU A 131 10.13 -2.27 -5.89
C LEU A 131 9.91 -1.71 -7.31
N ALA A 132 10.97 -1.60 -8.11
CA ALA A 132 10.88 -1.13 -9.49
C ALA A 132 10.05 -2.09 -10.36
N LYS A 133 10.17 -3.41 -10.19
CA LYS A 133 9.33 -4.39 -10.89
C LYS A 133 7.86 -4.30 -10.50
N ILE A 134 7.55 -4.07 -9.23
CA ILE A 134 6.16 -3.83 -8.80
C ILE A 134 5.64 -2.53 -9.43
N GLY A 135 6.44 -1.46 -9.46
CA GLY A 135 6.10 -0.23 -10.17
C GLY A 135 5.88 -0.45 -11.67
N LEU A 136 6.68 -1.31 -12.31
CA LEU A 136 6.58 -1.67 -13.72
C LEU A 136 5.30 -2.47 -14.00
N PHE A 137 4.93 -3.39 -13.09
CA PHE A 137 3.70 -4.16 -13.19
C PHE A 137 2.47 -3.25 -13.24
N PHE A 138 2.39 -2.25 -12.36
CA PHE A 138 1.32 -1.24 -12.41
C PHE A 138 1.44 -0.33 -13.65
N ALA A 139 2.65 0.04 -14.06
CA ALA A 139 2.88 0.85 -15.26
C ALA A 139 2.39 0.14 -16.52
N ASN A 140 2.49 -1.19 -16.53
CA ASN A 140 2.02 -2.07 -17.59
C ASN A 140 0.56 -2.53 -17.39
N LYS A 141 -0.25 -1.75 -16.66
CA LYS A 141 -1.68 -2.00 -16.47
C LYS A 141 -1.99 -3.37 -15.84
N CYS A 142 -1.17 -3.78 -14.87
CA CYS A 142 -1.20 -5.09 -14.22
C CYS A 142 -1.05 -6.28 -15.18
N LYS A 143 -0.52 -6.07 -16.39
CA LYS A 143 -0.34 -7.16 -17.36
C LYS A 143 0.89 -7.99 -17.01
N SER A 144 0.66 -9.25 -16.68
CA SER A 144 1.70 -10.27 -16.51
C SER A 144 1.25 -11.63 -17.07
N PRO A 145 2.09 -12.33 -17.84
CA PRO A 145 1.80 -13.71 -18.25
C PRO A 145 1.65 -14.68 -17.07
N SER A 146 2.27 -14.39 -15.92
CA SER A 146 2.26 -15.24 -14.73
C SER A 146 1.11 -14.96 -13.76
N ILE A 147 0.31 -13.91 -14.00
CA ILE A 147 -0.76 -13.43 -13.10
C ILE A 147 -2.00 -13.03 -13.91
N ILE A 148 -2.54 -13.97 -14.68
CA ILE A 148 -3.65 -13.73 -15.62
C ILE A 148 -4.87 -13.14 -14.91
N GLU A 149 -5.15 -13.61 -13.70
CA GLU A 149 -6.25 -13.17 -12.84
C GLU A 149 -6.18 -11.67 -12.48
N SER A 150 -5.00 -11.06 -12.56
CA SER A 150 -4.78 -9.65 -12.24
C SER A 150 -4.72 -8.73 -13.46
N ASN A 151 -4.78 -9.29 -14.68
CA ASN A 151 -4.70 -8.55 -15.95
C ASN A 151 -5.99 -7.75 -16.21
N ASN A 152 -6.19 -6.71 -15.41
CA ASN A 152 -7.35 -5.84 -15.47
C ASN A 152 -6.90 -4.38 -15.42
N GLU A 153 -7.11 -3.68 -16.53
CA GLU A 153 -6.72 -2.27 -16.69
C GLU A 153 -7.48 -1.33 -15.75
N ASP A 154 -8.73 -1.64 -15.42
CA ASP A 154 -9.52 -0.85 -14.47
C ASP A 154 -8.95 -0.98 -13.06
N ILE A 155 -8.50 -2.18 -12.67
CA ILE A 155 -7.80 -2.39 -11.39
C ILE A 155 -6.50 -1.59 -11.35
N ALA A 156 -5.71 -1.61 -12.42
CA ALA A 156 -4.47 -0.85 -12.49
C ALA A 156 -4.71 0.66 -12.39
N THR A 157 -5.69 1.17 -13.14
CA THR A 157 -6.09 2.58 -13.12
C THR A 157 -6.56 3.00 -11.72
N LEU A 158 -7.36 2.16 -11.07
CA LEU A 158 -7.86 2.41 -9.73
C LEU A 158 -6.73 2.47 -8.69
N ILE A 159 -5.83 1.49 -8.68
CA ILE A 159 -4.70 1.44 -7.75
C ILE A 159 -3.78 2.65 -7.95
N THR A 160 -3.40 2.93 -9.19
CA THR A 160 -2.50 4.05 -9.51
C THR A 160 -3.12 5.42 -9.21
N THR A 161 -4.44 5.56 -9.38
CA THR A 161 -5.17 6.79 -8.98
C THR A 161 -5.14 6.98 -7.46
N ILE A 162 -5.37 5.91 -6.69
CA ILE A 162 -5.29 5.97 -5.22
C ILE A 162 -3.84 6.22 -4.78
N MET A 163 -2.84 5.61 -5.42
CA MET A 163 -1.42 5.90 -5.14
C MET A 163 -1.10 7.38 -5.36
N SER A 164 -1.60 7.98 -6.44
CA SER A 164 -1.36 9.40 -6.76
C SER A 164 -1.91 10.36 -5.71
N THR A 165 -3.02 10.00 -5.07
CA THR A 165 -3.74 10.89 -4.14
C THR A 165 -3.48 10.57 -2.67
N CYS A 166 -3.09 9.34 -2.34
CA CYS A 166 -3.01 8.84 -0.97
C CYS A 166 -1.66 8.17 -0.63
N GLY A 167 -0.80 7.90 -1.61
CA GLY A 167 0.34 7.00 -1.42
C GLY A 167 1.53 7.59 -0.64
N MET A 168 1.62 8.92 -0.56
CA MET A 168 2.65 9.65 0.19
C MET A 168 2.09 10.29 1.47
N TYR A 169 0.97 9.75 1.97
CA TYR A 169 0.28 10.23 3.18
C TYR A 169 -0.14 11.71 3.04
N ASP A 170 0.01 12.51 4.10
CA ASP A 170 -0.33 13.94 4.13
C ASP A 170 0.45 14.75 3.08
N PHE A 171 1.58 14.23 2.60
CA PHE A 171 2.41 14.86 1.57
C PHE A 171 1.90 14.59 0.14
N SER A 172 0.90 13.72 -0.06
CA SER A 172 0.47 13.28 -1.41
C SER A 172 0.04 14.43 -2.32
N GLY A 173 -0.67 15.44 -1.80
CA GLY A 173 -1.09 16.59 -2.60
C GLY A 173 0.09 17.44 -3.08
N GLU A 174 1.05 17.74 -2.20
CA GLU A 174 2.25 18.49 -2.54
C GLU A 174 3.18 17.69 -3.47
N TYR A 175 3.29 16.38 -3.22
CA TYR A 175 4.05 15.44 -4.05
C TYR A 175 3.48 15.35 -5.47
N ALA A 176 2.16 15.34 -5.64
CA ALA A 176 1.53 15.34 -6.96
C ALA A 176 1.86 16.61 -7.78
N VAL A 177 1.93 17.78 -7.13
CA VAL A 177 2.32 19.04 -7.80
C VAL A 177 3.80 19.05 -8.16
N LYS A 178 4.67 18.60 -7.25
CA LYS A 178 6.14 18.65 -7.42
C LYS A 178 6.69 17.55 -8.32
N VAL A 179 6.18 16.33 -8.17
CA VAL A 179 6.67 15.12 -8.84
C VAL A 179 5.68 14.62 -9.88
N GLY A 180 4.39 14.51 -9.53
CA GLY A 180 3.35 14.08 -10.47
C GLY A 180 3.51 12.65 -10.99
N VAL A 181 4.10 11.76 -10.19
CA VAL A 181 4.21 10.33 -10.51
C VAL A 181 3.48 9.52 -9.42
N PRO A 182 2.53 8.63 -9.75
CA PRO A 182 1.89 7.77 -8.76
C PRO A 182 2.93 7.00 -7.96
N SER A 183 2.94 7.17 -6.64
CA SER A 183 3.97 6.63 -5.76
C SER A 183 3.39 6.13 -4.44
N LYS A 184 4.09 5.21 -3.78
CA LYS A 184 3.82 4.76 -2.41
C LYS A 184 5.11 4.75 -1.61
N SER A 185 5.09 5.40 -0.46
CA SER A 185 6.18 5.40 0.53
C SER A 185 5.98 4.32 1.60
N GLY A 186 7.06 3.85 2.23
CA GLY A 186 7.04 3.02 3.43
C GLY A 186 7.96 3.58 4.51
N VAL A 187 7.59 3.37 5.78
CA VAL A 187 8.36 3.85 6.95
C VAL A 187 9.73 3.16 7.11
N SER A 188 10.03 2.14 6.30
CA SER A 188 11.40 1.61 6.17
C SER A 188 12.31 2.52 5.35
N GLY A 189 11.77 3.49 4.62
CA GLY A 189 12.48 4.37 3.69
C GLY A 189 12.33 4.00 2.21
N GLY A 190 11.52 2.98 1.90
CA GLY A 190 11.23 2.59 0.52
C GLY A 190 10.25 3.55 -0.18
N ILE A 191 10.48 3.84 -1.45
CA ILE A 191 9.51 4.49 -2.34
C ILE A 191 9.35 3.62 -3.59
N LEU A 192 8.13 3.22 -3.85
CA LEU A 192 7.69 2.63 -5.11
C LEU A 192 7.02 3.70 -5.95
N ALA A 193 7.40 3.84 -7.21
CA ALA A 193 6.72 4.71 -8.15
C ALA A 193 6.45 4.01 -9.48
N THR A 194 5.39 4.43 -10.16
CA THR A 194 4.95 3.85 -11.42
C THR A 194 4.74 4.94 -12.45
N VAL A 195 5.45 4.83 -13.58
CA VAL A 195 5.35 5.75 -14.71
C VAL A 195 4.49 5.06 -15.78
N PRO A 196 3.20 5.42 -15.93
CA PRO A 196 2.26 4.70 -16.79
C PRO A 196 2.79 4.49 -18.21
N GLY A 197 2.72 3.24 -18.69
CA GLY A 197 3.17 2.85 -20.02
C GLY A 197 4.69 2.88 -20.27
N ARG A 198 5.51 3.16 -19.25
CA ARG A 198 6.97 3.31 -19.41
C ARG A 198 7.75 2.35 -18.51
N PHE A 199 7.86 2.64 -17.22
CA PHE A 199 8.69 1.87 -16.29
C PHE A 199 8.26 2.08 -14.83
N GLY A 200 8.75 1.22 -13.94
CA GLY A 200 8.66 1.41 -12.50
C GLY A 200 9.96 1.94 -11.93
N ILE A 201 9.88 2.58 -10.77
CA ILE A 201 11.02 3.11 -10.03
C ILE A 201 10.92 2.56 -8.60
N GLY A 202 12.04 2.05 -8.09
CA GLY A 202 12.21 1.63 -6.70
C GLY A 202 13.38 2.37 -6.07
N ILE A 203 13.13 3.05 -4.97
CA ILE A 203 14.12 3.84 -4.23
C ILE A 203 14.11 3.40 -2.78
N TYR A 204 15.28 3.46 -2.14
CA TYR A 204 15.42 3.23 -0.71
C TYR A 204 16.32 4.29 -0.08
N GLY A 205 15.82 4.92 0.98
CA GLY A 205 16.58 5.84 1.82
C GLY A 205 15.98 5.89 3.23
N PRO A 206 16.67 5.41 4.27
CA PRO A 206 16.07 5.16 5.58
C PRO A 206 15.71 6.42 6.38
N SER A 207 16.33 7.57 6.06
CA SER A 207 16.03 8.83 6.74
C SER A 207 14.67 9.37 6.30
N LEU A 208 13.75 9.53 7.26
CA LEU A 208 12.37 9.97 7.00
C LEU A 208 12.14 11.43 7.39
N ASP A 209 11.24 12.08 6.66
CA ASP A 209 10.68 13.38 7.01
C ASP A 209 9.58 13.26 8.09
N ARG A 210 8.97 14.39 8.45
CA ARG A 210 7.87 14.44 9.42
C ARG A 210 6.60 13.68 9.00
N TYR A 211 6.47 13.34 7.72
CA TYR A 211 5.33 12.62 7.16
C TYR A 211 5.59 11.11 7.07
N GLY A 212 6.81 10.65 7.39
CA GLY A 212 7.22 9.26 7.28
C GLY A 212 7.68 8.86 5.87
N ASN A 213 8.06 9.83 5.03
CA ASN A 213 8.58 9.59 3.69
C ASN A 213 10.10 9.73 3.64
N SER A 214 10.77 8.93 2.79
CA SER A 214 12.22 9.04 2.57
C SER A 214 12.60 10.44 2.08
N ILE A 215 13.44 11.15 2.85
CA ILE A 215 13.88 12.52 2.51
C ILE A 215 14.62 12.50 1.16
N VAL A 216 15.66 11.67 1.05
CA VAL A 216 16.46 11.58 -0.17
C VAL A 216 15.66 10.98 -1.31
N GLY A 217 14.77 10.02 -1.03
CA GLY A 217 13.95 9.40 -2.06
C GLY A 217 12.97 10.36 -2.70
N CYS A 218 12.35 11.25 -1.92
CA CYS A 218 11.48 12.30 -2.44
C CYS A 218 12.23 13.30 -3.34
N GLU A 219 13.45 13.71 -2.96
CA GLU A 219 14.25 14.61 -3.81
C GLU A 219 14.74 13.92 -5.09
N ILE A 220 15.17 12.65 -5.03
CA ILE A 220 15.50 11.86 -6.23
C ILE A 220 14.30 11.80 -7.18
N MET A 221 13.09 11.54 -6.67
CA MET A 221 11.88 11.47 -7.50
C MET A 221 11.55 12.82 -8.16
N LYS A 222 11.79 13.93 -7.46
CA LYS A 222 11.59 15.27 -8.00
C LYS A 222 12.58 15.58 -9.12
N ASP A 223 13.85 15.23 -8.94
CA ASP A 223 14.88 15.42 -9.98
C ASP A 223 14.61 14.53 -11.20
N LEU A 224 14.30 13.24 -10.99
CA LEU A 224 13.93 12.32 -12.07
C LEU A 224 12.69 12.80 -12.84
N SER A 225 11.67 13.29 -12.14
CA SER A 225 10.45 13.77 -12.79
C SER A 225 10.72 14.98 -13.69
N LYS A 226 11.59 15.89 -13.24
CA LYS A 226 12.00 17.06 -14.01
C LYS A 226 12.85 16.67 -15.23
N GLU A 227 13.84 15.82 -15.02
CA GLU A 227 14.81 15.43 -16.07
C GLU A 227 14.15 14.58 -17.17
N LEU A 228 13.25 13.68 -16.80
CA LEU A 228 12.65 12.69 -17.71
C LEU A 228 11.21 13.04 -18.13
N ASN A 229 10.72 14.22 -17.74
CA ASN A 229 9.35 14.70 -17.96
C ASN A 229 8.30 13.65 -17.54
N LEU A 230 8.31 13.26 -16.26
CA LEU A 230 7.47 12.16 -15.75
C LEU A 230 6.12 12.61 -15.18
N ASN A 231 5.92 13.91 -14.99
CA ASN A 231 4.70 14.43 -14.36
C ASN A 231 3.49 14.18 -15.26
N ILE A 232 2.56 13.33 -14.81
CA ILE A 232 1.38 12.91 -15.58
C ILE A 232 0.30 14.00 -15.70
N PHE A 233 0.46 15.12 -14.99
CA PHE A 233 -0.46 16.26 -15.01
C PHE A 233 0.03 17.40 -15.91
N ARG A 234 1.13 17.20 -16.65
CA ARG A 234 1.72 18.16 -17.58
C ARG A 234 1.78 17.63 -19.01
#